data_AF-A0A842M0Z2-F1
#
_entry.id   AF-A0A842M0Z2-F1
#
_cell.length_a   1.000
_cell.length_b   1.000
_cell.length_c   1.000
_cell.angle_alpha   90.00
_cell.angle_beta   90.00
_cell.angle_gamma   90.00
#
_symmetry.space_group_name_H-M   'P 1'
#
loop_
_entity.id
_entity.type
_entity.pdbx_description
1 polymer ?
#
loop_
_entity_poly.entity_id
_entity_poly.type
_entity_poly.pdbx_seq_one_letter_code
_entity_poly.pdbx_strand_id
1 'polypeptide(L)'
;MSGVGEFKGLSEEEIKKFEMLSEKYADDTFKCIRCSYCQAKCPSWEEFGWVSHSARGRIQTARGIIEGKLRPSEYMLRAVFTCNMCDYCLLKCPAGLPTTDIIRALKHDLAKQGYYIEVHKKLVERVQKYGNPYGEDPKKRADWMKEV
;
A
#
# COMPACT_ATOMS: atom_id res chain seq x y z
N MET A 1 -13.61 6.18 -31.67
CA MET A 1 -13.69 6.21 -30.19
C MET A 1 -14.29 4.89 -29.70
N SER A 2 -13.64 3.78 -30.00
CA SER A 2 -14.14 2.42 -29.76
C SER A 2 -13.35 1.77 -28.63
N GLY A 3 -14.04 1.39 -27.55
CA GLY A 3 -13.48 0.48 -26.55
C GLY A 3 -13.27 1.05 -25.16
N VAL A 4 -14.27 1.72 -24.56
CA VAL A 4 -14.39 1.68 -23.10
C VAL A 4 -15.44 0.62 -22.81
N GLY A 5 -15.00 -0.64 -22.74
CA GLY A 5 -15.87 -1.70 -22.23
C GLY A 5 -16.40 -1.31 -20.85
N GLU A 6 -17.57 -1.82 -20.46
CA GLU A 6 -18.10 -1.60 -19.12
C GLU A 6 -17.02 -1.87 -18.08
N PHE A 7 -16.66 -0.84 -17.32
CA PHE A 7 -15.77 -1.00 -16.19
C PHE A 7 -16.50 -1.83 -15.13
N LYS A 8 -16.27 -3.14 -15.13
CA LYS A 8 -16.79 -4.04 -14.11
C LYS A 8 -15.87 -3.97 -12.88
N GLY A 9 -16.47 -3.64 -11.75
CA GLY A 9 -15.85 -3.66 -10.44
C GLY A 9 -15.49 -5.07 -9.96
N LEU A 10 -15.04 -5.19 -8.70
CA LEU A 10 -14.85 -6.48 -8.02
C LEU A 10 -16.20 -7.08 -7.60
N SER A 11 -16.35 -8.40 -7.72
CA SER A 11 -17.49 -9.13 -7.14
C SER A 11 -17.39 -9.23 -5.62
N GLU A 12 -18.48 -9.62 -4.94
CA GLU A 12 -18.48 -9.83 -3.49
C GLU A 12 -17.44 -10.88 -3.04
N GLU A 13 -17.27 -11.95 -3.82
CA GLU A 13 -16.26 -12.98 -3.56
C GLU A 13 -14.83 -12.46 -3.73
N GLU A 14 -14.61 -11.54 -4.67
CA GLU A 14 -13.32 -10.90 -4.84
C GLU A 14 -13.02 -9.93 -3.68
N ILE A 15 -14.02 -9.19 -3.20
CA ILE A 15 -13.89 -8.27 -2.06
C ILE A 15 -13.52 -9.04 -0.78
N LYS A 16 -14.12 -10.20 -0.54
CA LYS A 16 -13.82 -11.06 0.63
C LYS A 16 -12.36 -11.52 0.71
N LYS A 17 -11.61 -11.48 -0.40
CA LYS A 17 -10.16 -11.76 -0.39
C LYS A 17 -9.34 -10.63 0.25
N PHE A 18 -9.93 -9.44 0.41
CA PHE A 18 -9.37 -8.31 1.15
C PHE A 18 -9.82 -8.35 2.62
N GLU A 19 -9.68 -9.51 3.27
CA GLU A 19 -10.11 -9.81 4.63
C GLU A 19 -9.65 -8.76 5.66
N MET A 20 -8.34 -8.48 5.73
CA MET A 20 -7.80 -7.58 6.76
C MET A 20 -8.35 -6.16 6.60
N LEU A 21 -8.49 -5.70 5.36
CA LEU A 21 -9.02 -4.39 5.05
C LEU A 21 -10.54 -4.33 5.28
N SER A 22 -11.29 -5.30 4.77
CA SER A 22 -12.75 -5.33 4.78
C SER A 22 -13.33 -5.62 6.16
N GLU A 23 -12.72 -6.51 6.94
CA GLU A 23 -13.25 -6.88 8.26
C GLU A 23 -12.86 -5.87 9.35
N LYS A 24 -11.62 -5.38 9.32
CA LYS A 24 -11.11 -4.54 10.42
C LYS A 24 -11.27 -3.04 10.19
N TYR A 25 -11.19 -2.59 8.95
CA TYR A 25 -11.02 -1.17 8.63
C TYR A 25 -12.06 -0.60 7.68
N ALA A 26 -13.05 -1.39 7.22
CA ALA A 26 -14.04 -0.92 6.25
C ALA A 26 -14.72 0.37 6.70
N ASP A 27 -15.30 0.38 7.90
CA ASP A 27 -16.01 1.54 8.46
C ASP A 27 -15.11 2.77 8.59
N ASP A 28 -13.84 2.58 8.96
CA ASP A 28 -12.88 3.67 9.08
C ASP A 28 -12.62 4.35 7.74
N THR A 29 -12.65 3.59 6.63
CA THR A 29 -12.47 4.18 5.29
C THR A 29 -13.59 5.18 4.92
N PHE A 30 -14.78 5.04 5.52
CA PHE A 30 -15.90 5.96 5.29
C PHE A 30 -15.80 7.26 6.11
N LYS A 31 -14.98 7.29 7.17
CA LYS A 31 -14.82 8.44 8.07
C LYS A 31 -13.91 9.55 7.50
N CYS A 32 -13.22 9.30 6.39
CA CYS A 32 -12.31 10.27 5.78
C CYS A 32 -13.05 11.52 5.28
N ILE A 33 -12.85 12.65 5.96
CA ILE A 33 -13.46 13.95 5.60
C ILE A 33 -12.68 14.73 4.53
N ARG A 34 -11.63 14.14 3.93
CA ARG A 34 -10.89 14.74 2.81
C ARG A 34 -10.30 16.14 3.11
N CYS A 35 -9.82 16.35 4.34
CA CYS A 35 -9.28 17.64 4.81
C CYS A 35 -7.81 17.93 4.42
N SER A 36 -7.10 16.98 3.79
CA SER A 36 -5.69 17.12 3.38
C SER A 36 -4.62 17.32 4.48
N TYR A 37 -4.95 17.25 5.78
CA TYR A 37 -3.95 17.31 6.86
C TYR A 37 -2.84 16.26 6.72
N CYS A 38 -3.18 15.08 6.21
CA CYS A 38 -2.25 14.01 5.93
C CYS A 38 -1.21 14.32 4.83
N GLN A 39 -1.40 15.37 4.02
CA GLN A 39 -0.49 15.74 2.93
C GLN A 39 0.67 16.62 3.40
N ALA A 40 0.47 17.42 4.46
CA ALA A 40 1.36 18.52 4.82
C ALA A 40 2.84 18.12 5.06
N LYS A 41 3.11 16.88 5.52
CA LYS A 41 4.45 16.31 5.67
C LYS A 41 4.54 14.89 5.12
N CYS A 42 3.73 14.57 4.11
CA CYS A 42 3.80 13.26 3.45
C CYS A 42 4.88 13.31 2.36
N PRO A 43 6.02 12.63 2.52
CA PRO A 43 7.12 12.69 1.54
C PRO A 43 6.68 12.15 0.17
N SER A 44 5.81 11.13 0.15
CA SER A 44 5.26 10.60 -1.09
C SER A 44 4.31 11.59 -1.79
N TRP A 45 3.63 12.47 -1.06
CA TRP A 45 2.82 13.51 -1.71
C TRP A 45 3.70 14.60 -2.30
N GLU A 46 4.73 15.01 -1.55
CA GLU A 46 5.72 16.02 -1.97
C GLU A 46 6.45 15.60 -3.25
N GLU A 47 6.86 14.34 -3.35
CA GLU A 47 7.56 13.82 -4.53
C GLU A 47 6.65 13.68 -5.76
N PHE A 48 5.47 13.06 -5.60
CA PHE A 48 4.64 12.66 -6.76
C PHE A 48 3.57 13.68 -7.16
N GLY A 49 3.21 14.63 -6.28
CA GLY A 49 2.23 15.69 -6.56
C GLY A 49 0.78 15.25 -6.80
N TRP A 50 0.47 13.94 -6.75
CA TRP A 50 -0.87 13.39 -7.01
C TRP A 50 -1.52 12.83 -5.75
N VAL A 51 -2.83 13.07 -5.59
CA VAL A 51 -3.53 12.80 -4.32
C VAL A 51 -3.52 11.31 -3.98
N SER A 52 -3.51 10.44 -4.99
CA SER A 52 -3.33 8.99 -4.88
C SER A 52 -2.11 8.58 -4.05
N HIS A 53 -1.05 9.41 -4.04
CA HIS A 53 0.21 9.19 -3.31
C HIS A 53 0.19 9.78 -1.88
N SER A 54 -0.95 10.32 -1.44
CA SER A 54 -1.17 10.76 -0.06
C SER A 54 -1.99 9.75 0.75
N ALA A 55 -2.02 9.87 2.07
CA ALA A 55 -2.80 8.94 2.91
C ALA A 55 -4.29 8.97 2.55
N ARG A 56 -4.89 10.16 2.33
CA ARG A 56 -6.29 10.28 1.91
C ARG A 56 -6.57 9.57 0.58
N GLY A 57 -5.65 9.66 -0.38
CA GLY A 57 -5.81 8.99 -1.68
C GLY A 57 -5.82 7.47 -1.50
N ARG A 58 -4.88 6.94 -0.72
CA ARG A 58 -4.79 5.51 -0.42
C ARG A 58 -6.00 4.99 0.37
N ILE A 59 -6.56 5.79 1.28
CA ILE A 59 -7.81 5.45 1.98
C ILE A 59 -8.99 5.43 1.00
N GLN A 60 -9.07 6.37 0.05
CA GLN A 60 -10.08 6.31 -1.00
C GLN A 60 -9.89 5.11 -1.93
N THR A 61 -8.64 4.71 -2.21
CA THR A 61 -8.34 3.48 -2.95
C THR A 61 -8.84 2.25 -2.19
N ALA A 62 -8.54 2.15 -0.89
CA ALA A 62 -9.05 1.09 -0.02
C ALA A 62 -10.58 1.04 -0.03
N ARG A 63 -11.24 2.19 0.16
CA ARG A 63 -12.70 2.31 0.09
C ARG A 63 -13.24 1.85 -1.26
N GLY A 64 -12.62 2.25 -2.36
CA GLY A 64 -13.04 1.85 -3.70
C GLY A 64 -12.98 0.33 -3.90
N ILE A 65 -11.99 -0.34 -3.32
CA ILE A 65 -11.89 -1.80 -3.32
C ILE A 65 -13.01 -2.42 -2.47
N ILE A 66 -13.24 -1.91 -1.26
CA ILE A 66 -14.31 -2.39 -0.35
C ILE A 66 -15.70 -2.22 -0.98
N GLU A 67 -15.95 -1.09 -1.65
CA GLU A 67 -17.21 -0.82 -2.36
C GLU A 67 -17.33 -1.62 -3.67
N GLY A 68 -16.33 -2.44 -4.03
CA GLY A 68 -16.29 -3.17 -5.29
C GLY A 68 -16.09 -2.29 -6.52
N LYS A 69 -15.92 -0.97 -6.37
CA LYS A 69 -15.83 0.00 -7.48
C LYS A 69 -14.43 0.16 -8.06
N LEU A 70 -13.44 -0.54 -7.54
CA LEU A 70 -12.05 -0.38 -7.95
C LEU A 70 -11.34 -1.71 -8.02
N ARG A 71 -10.73 -2.00 -9.17
CA ARG A 71 -9.84 -3.14 -9.37
C ARG A 71 -8.37 -2.70 -9.26
N PRO A 72 -7.49 -3.53 -8.66
CA PRO A 72 -6.05 -3.29 -8.65
C PRO A 72 -5.51 -3.04 -10.06
N SER A 73 -4.77 -1.95 -10.22
CA SER A 73 -4.09 -1.56 -11.47
C SER A 73 -2.65 -1.22 -11.18
N GLU A 74 -1.78 -1.27 -12.20
CA GLU A 74 -0.36 -0.99 -12.03
C GLU A 74 -0.08 0.40 -11.42
N TYR A 75 -0.78 1.43 -11.88
CA TYR A 75 -0.68 2.78 -11.30
C TYR A 75 -1.11 2.82 -9.83
N MET A 76 -2.22 2.15 -9.50
CA MET A 76 -2.69 2.05 -8.11
C MET A 76 -1.61 1.40 -7.23
N LEU A 77 -1.01 0.29 -7.67
CA LEU A 77 0.04 -0.40 -6.91
C LEU A 77 1.21 0.54 -6.65
N ARG A 78 1.69 1.28 -7.65
CA ARG A 78 2.75 2.28 -7.45
C ARG A 78 2.35 3.33 -6.41
N ALA A 79 1.14 3.87 -6.49
CA ALA A 79 0.66 4.86 -5.52
C ALA A 79 0.53 4.30 -4.09
N VAL A 80 0.06 3.07 -3.93
CA VAL A 80 -0.10 2.42 -2.61
C VAL A 80 1.26 2.07 -2.00
N PHE A 81 2.16 1.46 -2.79
CA PHE A 81 3.45 0.94 -2.30
C PHE A 81 4.51 2.03 -2.07
N THR A 82 4.32 3.26 -2.58
CA THR A 82 5.18 4.43 -2.26
C THR A 82 4.97 5.01 -0.86
N CYS A 83 4.01 4.50 -0.07
CA CYS A 83 3.88 4.91 1.32
C CYS A 83 5.05 4.40 2.17
N ASN A 84 5.79 5.32 2.82
CA ASN A 84 6.94 4.99 3.67
C ASN A 84 6.58 4.51 5.09
N MET A 85 5.29 4.38 5.42
CA MET A 85 4.82 3.93 6.75
C MET A 85 5.36 4.78 7.92
N CYS A 86 5.49 6.10 7.75
CA CYS A 86 6.10 7.00 8.74
C CYS A 86 5.15 7.55 9.82
N ASP A 87 3.87 7.15 9.81
CA ASP A 87 2.85 7.54 10.80
C ASP A 87 2.50 9.03 10.95
N TYR A 88 3.06 9.95 10.16
CA TYR A 88 2.65 11.36 10.19
C TYR A 88 1.13 11.54 10.03
N CYS A 89 0.54 10.84 9.05
CA CYS A 89 -0.90 10.94 8.78
C CYS A 89 -1.77 10.39 9.92
N LEU A 90 -1.29 9.39 10.65
CA LEU A 90 -1.98 8.80 11.81
C LEU A 90 -2.07 9.86 12.92
N LEU A 91 -0.94 10.50 13.23
CA LEU A 91 -0.84 11.50 14.30
C LEU A 91 -1.60 12.80 14.00
N LYS A 92 -1.82 13.12 12.72
CA LYS A 92 -2.40 14.41 12.30
C LYS A 92 -3.83 14.30 11.79
N CYS A 93 -4.44 13.12 11.78
CA CYS A 93 -5.79 12.96 11.27
C CYS A 93 -6.82 13.56 12.23
N PRO A 94 -7.53 14.66 11.88
CA PRO A 94 -8.51 15.27 12.78
C PRO A 94 -9.77 14.41 12.95
N ALA A 95 -10.03 13.49 12.02
CA ALA A 95 -11.14 12.55 12.09
C ALA A 95 -10.78 11.27 12.88
N GLY A 96 -9.56 11.17 13.42
CA GLY A 96 -9.15 10.03 14.25
C GLY A 96 -9.00 8.70 13.52
N LEU A 97 -8.88 8.71 12.18
CA LEU A 97 -8.70 7.46 11.42
C LEU A 97 -7.34 6.83 11.74
N PRO A 98 -7.27 5.49 11.87
CA PRO A 98 -6.00 4.75 11.95
C PRO A 98 -5.33 4.67 10.57
N THR A 99 -4.99 5.82 9.97
CA THR A 99 -4.68 5.95 8.54
C THR A 99 -3.55 5.03 8.07
N THR A 100 -2.48 4.91 8.85
CA THR A 100 -1.36 4.04 8.47
C THR A 100 -1.76 2.57 8.54
N ASP A 101 -2.59 2.18 9.50
CA ASP A 101 -3.03 0.79 9.65
C ASP A 101 -3.97 0.36 8.52
N ILE A 102 -4.85 1.26 8.08
CA ILE A 102 -5.67 1.06 6.86
C ILE A 102 -4.76 0.82 5.66
N ILE A 103 -3.73 1.65 5.48
CA ILE A 103 -2.78 1.51 4.35
C ILE A 103 -1.98 0.21 4.47
N ARG A 104 -1.61 -0.20 5.70
CA ARG A 104 -0.93 -1.49 5.95
C ARG A 104 -1.82 -2.67 5.56
N ALA A 105 -3.08 -2.65 5.96
CA ALA A 105 -4.06 -3.68 5.61
C ALA A 105 -4.26 -3.76 4.09
N LEU A 106 -4.39 -2.61 3.42
CA LEU A 106 -4.46 -2.55 1.96
C LEU A 106 -3.22 -3.19 1.30
N LYS A 107 -2.01 -2.83 1.73
CA LYS A 107 -0.77 -3.42 1.20
C LYS A 107 -0.70 -4.94 1.43
N HIS A 108 -1.09 -5.38 2.63
CA HIS A 108 -1.10 -6.79 3.01
C HIS A 108 -2.02 -7.59 2.08
N ASP A 109 -3.27 -7.16 1.93
CA ASP A 109 -4.26 -7.90 1.16
C ASP A 109 -3.96 -7.88 -0.34
N LEU A 110 -3.44 -6.76 -0.86
CA LEU A 110 -2.92 -6.69 -2.23
C LEU A 110 -1.81 -7.73 -2.44
N ALA A 111 -0.81 -7.77 -1.55
CA ALA A 111 0.30 -8.72 -1.66
C ALA A 111 -0.15 -10.18 -1.53
N LYS A 112 -1.07 -10.49 -0.60
CA LYS A 112 -1.68 -11.83 -0.42
C LYS A 112 -2.36 -12.33 -1.69
N GLN A 113 -2.91 -11.42 -2.49
CA GLN A 113 -3.55 -11.74 -3.78
C GLN A 113 -2.59 -11.71 -4.98
N GLY A 114 -1.29 -11.52 -4.75
CA GLY A 114 -0.28 -11.46 -5.82
C GLY A 114 -0.10 -10.09 -6.45
N TYR A 115 -0.72 -9.04 -5.90
CA TYR A 115 -0.54 -7.66 -6.33
C TYR A 115 0.59 -6.99 -5.54
N TYR A 116 1.79 -7.01 -6.11
CA TYR A 116 2.97 -6.35 -5.56
C TYR A 116 3.79 -5.73 -6.69
N ILE A 117 4.73 -4.84 -6.33
CA ILE A 117 5.72 -4.35 -7.29
C ILE A 117 6.85 -5.36 -7.46
N GLU A 118 7.41 -5.45 -8.67
CA GLU A 118 8.44 -6.43 -9.04
C GLU A 118 9.66 -6.42 -8.11
N VAL A 119 10.05 -5.24 -7.62
CA VAL A 119 11.16 -5.08 -6.68
C VAL A 119 10.89 -5.82 -5.35
N HIS A 120 9.64 -5.81 -4.85
CA HIS A 120 9.30 -6.53 -3.63
C HIS A 120 9.34 -8.04 -3.82
N LYS A 121 8.94 -8.55 -5.00
CA LYS A 121 9.05 -9.98 -5.32
C LYS A 121 10.51 -10.44 -5.25
N LYS A 122 11.40 -9.73 -5.94
CA LYS A 122 12.85 -10.02 -5.93
C LYS A 122 13.44 -9.94 -4.52
N LEU A 123 12.98 -9.00 -3.70
CA LEU A 123 13.41 -8.87 -2.31
C LEU A 123 13.04 -10.11 -1.49
N VAL A 124 11.79 -10.57 -1.60
CA VAL A 124 11.31 -11.78 -0.90
C VAL A 124 12.10 -13.01 -1.35
N GLU A 125 12.30 -13.18 -2.66
CA GLU A 125 13.10 -14.28 -3.22
C GLU A 125 14.54 -14.27 -2.68
N ARG A 126 15.17 -13.09 -2.57
CA ARG A 126 16.52 -12.96 -1.99
C ARG A 126 16.55 -13.32 -0.51
N VAL A 127 15.57 -12.86 0.26
CA VAL A 127 15.46 -13.19 1.69
C VAL A 127 15.27 -14.70 1.87
N GLN A 128 14.42 -15.34 1.06
CA GLN A 128 14.22 -16.78 1.11
C GLN A 128 15.46 -17.58 0.70
N LYS A 129 16.19 -17.12 -0.33
CA LYS A 129 17.36 -17.84 -0.86
C LYS A 129 18.64 -17.62 -0.05
N TYR A 130 18.91 -16.38 0.36
CA TYR A 130 20.19 -15.97 0.97
C TYR A 130 20.05 -15.56 2.45
N GLY A 131 18.84 -15.54 3.01
CA GLY A 131 18.61 -15.07 4.38
C GLY A 131 18.89 -13.58 4.58
N ASN A 132 18.96 -12.80 3.49
CA ASN A 132 19.17 -11.36 3.52
C ASN A 132 18.58 -10.67 2.26
N PRO A 133 18.21 -9.37 2.36
CA PRO A 133 17.61 -8.63 1.25
C PRO A 133 18.59 -8.27 0.12
N TYR A 134 19.89 -8.29 0.41
CA TYR A 134 20.94 -7.87 -0.53
C TYR A 134 21.26 -8.96 -1.57
N GLY A 135 21.00 -10.22 -1.25
CA GLY A 135 21.33 -11.37 -2.10
C GLY A 135 22.81 -11.79 -1.98
N GLU A 136 23.48 -11.34 -0.92
CA GLU A 136 24.88 -11.66 -0.64
C GLU A 136 25.03 -13.03 0.01
N ASP A 137 26.19 -13.67 -0.16
CA ASP A 137 26.50 -14.94 0.50
C ASP A 137 26.62 -14.71 2.03
N PRO A 138 25.85 -15.43 2.86
CA PRO A 138 25.96 -15.36 4.32
C PRO A 138 27.38 -15.51 4.88
N LYS A 139 28.26 -16.25 4.19
CA LYS A 139 29.66 -16.44 4.59
C LYS A 139 30.47 -15.15 4.58
N LYS A 140 30.10 -14.19 3.73
CA LYS A 140 30.76 -12.88 3.59
C LYS A 140 30.31 -11.85 4.62
N ARG A 141 29.35 -12.18 5.49
CA ARG A 141 28.74 -11.24 6.44
C ARG A 141 29.74 -10.62 7.42
N ALA A 142 30.86 -11.30 7.68
CA ALA A 142 31.94 -10.87 8.56
C ALA A 142 33.11 -10.18 7.82
N ASP A 143 33.05 -10.03 6.50
CA ASP A 143 34.19 -9.51 5.72
C ASP A 143 34.59 -8.08 6.13
N TRP A 144 33.63 -7.25 6.54
CA TRP A 144 33.88 -5.90 7.05
C TRP A 144 34.76 -5.87 8.32
N MET A 145 34.84 -6.95 9.09
CA MET A 145 35.69 -7.04 10.29
C MET A 145 37.16 -7.33 9.96
N LYS A 146 37.49 -7.68 8.72
CA LYS A 146 38.88 -7.98 8.30
C LYS A 146 39.72 -6.71 8.13
N GLU A 147 39.08 -5.55 8.04
CA GLU A 147 39.70 -4.24 7.82
C GLU A 147 39.79 -3.40 9.11
N VAL A 148 39.34 -3.95 10.25
CA VAL A 148 39.35 -3.32 11.59
C VAL A 148 40.45 -3.96 12.44
#